data_AF-A0A920MWJ0-F1
#
_entry.id   AF-A0A920MWJ0-F1
#
_cell.length_a   1.000
_cell.length_b   1.000
_cell.length_c   1.000
_cell.angle_alpha   90.00
_cell.angle_beta   90.00
_cell.angle_gamma   90.00
#
_symmetry.space_group_name_H-M   'P 1'
#
loop_
_entity.id
_entity.type
_entity.pdbx_description
1 polymer ?
#
loop_
_entity_poly.entity_id
_entity_poly.type
_entity_poly.pdbx_seq_one_letter_code
_entity_poly.pdbx_strand_id
1 'polypeptide(L)'
;MELIHPVFKWLHIIAGVLWIGLLYFFNWVNGHFAATLDSDTKKKVVPELMPRALYFFRWGAAWTWFTGLILLLVVFYHGGLTLMMVQIGDYLHLL
;
A
#
# COMPACT_ATOMS: atom_id res chain seq x y z
N MET A 1 9.87 9.12 18.68
CA MET A 1 10.23 8.12 17.64
C MET A 1 9.32 6.89 17.70
N GLU A 2 8.88 6.44 18.87
CA GLU A 2 7.95 5.30 19.08
C GLU A 2 6.66 5.32 18.22
N LEU A 3 6.09 6.49 17.94
CA LEU A 3 4.81 6.62 17.20
C LEU A 3 4.97 6.65 15.67
N ILE A 4 6.18 6.88 15.15
CA ILE A 4 6.43 6.97 13.71
C ILE A 4 6.20 5.60 13.04
N HIS A 5 6.71 4.54 13.66
CA HIS A 5 6.56 3.18 13.15
C HIS A 5 5.09 2.72 13.02
N PRO A 6 4.24 2.79 14.08
CA PRO A 6 2.85 2.38 13.98
C PRO A 6 2.03 3.25 13.02
N VAL A 7 2.24 4.57 13.01
CA VAL A 7 1.47 5.47 12.12
C VAL A 7 1.74 5.16 10.66
N PHE A 8 3.02 5.14 10.24
CA PHE A 8 3.36 4.84 8.84
C PHE A 8 2.98 3.40 8.44
N LYS A 9 3.06 2.44 9.37
CA LYS A 9 2.58 1.06 9.15
C LYS A 9 1.10 1.03 8.83
N TRP A 10 0.27 1.69 9.65
CA TRP A 10 -1.18 1.70 9.42
C TRP A 10 -1.55 2.47 8.16
N LEU A 11 -0.89 3.60 7.87
CA LEU A 11 -1.06 4.32 6.60
C LEU A 11 -0.73 3.43 5.40
N HIS A 12 0.38 2.69 5.45
CA HIS A 12 0.78 1.76 4.40
C HIS A 12 -0.23 0.63 4.20
N ILE A 13 -0.71 0.03 5.29
CA ILE A 13 -1.70 -1.04 5.24
C ILE A 13 -3.00 -0.55 4.62
N ILE A 14 -3.53 0.60 5.07
CA ILE A 14 -4.78 1.15 4.55
C ILE A 14 -4.65 1.52 3.07
N ALA A 15 -3.54 2.15 2.68
CA ALA A 15 -3.27 2.45 1.28
C ALA A 15 -3.16 1.17 0.43
N GLY A 16 -2.52 0.14 0.95
CA GLY A 16 -2.38 -1.17 0.29
C GLY A 16 -3.72 -1.87 0.11
N VAL A 17 -4.59 -1.83 1.13
CA VAL A 17 -5.95 -2.38 1.04
C VAL A 17 -6.76 -1.66 -0.05
N LEU A 18 -6.68 -0.33 -0.13
CA LEU A 18 -7.34 0.42 -1.19
C LEU A 18 -6.79 0.06 -2.59
N TRP A 19 -5.46 0.01 -2.72
CA TRP A 19 -4.80 -0.28 -3.99
C TRP A 19 -5.12 -1.67 -4.51
N ILE A 20 -4.90 -2.69 -3.68
CA ILE A 20 -5.14 -4.09 -4.03
C ILE A 20 -6.64 -4.40 -4.15
N GLY A 21 -7.48 -3.78 -3.30
CA GLY A 21 -8.94 -3.89 -3.40
C GLY A 21 -9.47 -3.40 -4.75
N LEU A 22 -8.99 -2.24 -5.23
CA LEU A 22 -9.35 -1.73 -6.55
C LEU A 22 -8.77 -2.59 -7.68
N LEU A 23 -7.58 -3.15 -7.50
CA LEU A 23 -7.00 -4.10 -8.46
C LEU A 23 -7.89 -5.34 -8.62
N TYR A 24 -8.39 -5.92 -7.52
CA TYR A 24 -9.33 -7.03 -7.57
C TYR A 24 -10.67 -6.62 -8.19
N PHE A 25 -11.18 -5.44 -7.84
CA PHE A 25 -12.38 -4.89 -8.47
C PHE A 25 -12.24 -4.82 -9.99
N PHE A 26 -11.16 -4.27 -10.53
CA PHE A 26 -10.99 -4.14 -11.98
C PHE A 26 -10.88 -5.49 -12.71
N ASN A 27 -10.10 -6.42 -12.15
CA ASN A 27 -9.75 -7.67 -12.83
C ASN A 27 -10.83 -8.75 -12.67
N TRP A 28 -11.46 -8.88 -11.49
CA TRP A 28 -12.40 -9.98 -11.21
C TRP A 28 -13.87 -9.54 -11.18
N VAL A 29 -14.17 -8.28 -10.90
CA VAL A 29 -15.57 -7.84 -10.73
C VAL A 29 -16.03 -7.02 -11.94
N ASN A 30 -15.35 -5.92 -12.23
CA ASN A 30 -15.78 -4.92 -13.21
C ASN A 30 -15.82 -5.50 -14.63
N GLY A 31 -14.85 -6.34 -15.02
CA GLY A 31 -14.83 -6.97 -16.34
C GLY A 31 -16.09 -7.81 -16.60
N HIS A 32 -16.42 -8.71 -15.67
CA HIS A 32 -17.60 -9.57 -15.77
C HIS A 32 -18.91 -8.77 -15.68
N PHE A 33 -18.98 -7.79 -14.78
CA PHE A 33 -20.15 -6.92 -14.64
C PHE A 33 -20.38 -6.04 -15.88
N ALA A 34 -19.33 -5.45 -16.46
CA ALA A 34 -19.45 -4.61 -17.64
C ALA A 34 -19.84 -5.40 -18.91
N ALA A 35 -19.67 -6.73 -18.92
CA ALA A 35 -20.12 -7.60 -19.99
C ALA A 35 -21.64 -7.86 -19.96
N THR A 36 -22.30 -7.70 -18.81
CA THR A 36 -23.75 -7.91 -18.68
C THR A 36 -24.58 -6.66 -18.96
N LEU A 37 -23.95 -5.50 -19.21
CA LEU A 37 -24.64 -4.23 -19.47
C LEU A 37 -25.01 -4.09 -20.94
N ASP A 38 -26.23 -3.58 -21.20
CA ASP A 38 -26.62 -3.10 -22.53
C ASP A 38 -25.84 -1.85 -22.95
N SER A 39 -25.91 -1.51 -24.24
CA SER A 39 -25.08 -0.43 -24.79
C SER A 39 -25.39 0.95 -24.23
N ASP A 40 -26.64 1.22 -23.86
CA ASP A 40 -27.08 2.53 -23.36
C ASP A 40 -26.74 2.70 -21.88
N THR A 41 -26.84 1.62 -21.09
CA THR A 41 -26.39 1.61 -19.70
C THR A 41 -24.87 1.72 -19.61
N LYS A 42 -24.12 1.01 -20.45
CA LYS A 42 -22.65 1.07 -20.47
C LYS A 42 -22.12 2.48 -20.71
N LYS A 43 -22.75 3.25 -21.61
CA LYS A 43 -22.39 4.66 -21.89
C LYS A 43 -22.61 5.59 -20.70
N LYS A 44 -23.52 5.25 -19.78
CA LYS A 44 -23.78 6.05 -18.57
C LYS A 44 -22.87 5.64 -17.42
N VAL A 45 -22.72 4.32 -17.19
CA VAL A 45 -22.04 3.79 -16.01
C VAL A 45 -20.52 3.87 -16.15
N VAL A 46 -19.95 3.42 -17.27
CA VAL A 46 -18.48 3.31 -17.40
C VAL A 46 -17.77 4.66 -17.33
N PRO A 47 -18.22 5.72 -18.04
CA PRO A 47 -17.56 7.02 -17.97
C PRO A 47 -17.63 7.69 -16.61
N GLU A 48 -18.65 7.38 -15.79
CA GLU A 48 -18.78 7.92 -14.43
C GLU A 48 -17.99 7.08 -13.40
N LEU A 49 -18.01 5.76 -13.54
CA LEU A 49 -17.39 4.83 -12.60
C LEU A 49 -15.86 4.77 -12.76
N MET A 50 -15.41 4.65 -14.00
CA MET A 50 -13.99 4.38 -14.31
C MET A 50 -13.03 5.48 -13.83
N PRO A 51 -13.24 6.78 -14.12
CA PRO A 51 -12.28 7.80 -13.69
C PRO A 51 -12.21 7.94 -12.16
N ARG A 52 -13.33 7.74 -11.45
CA ARG A 52 -13.36 7.78 -9.99
C ARG A 52 -12.59 6.60 -9.40
N ALA A 53 -12.84 5.39 -9.91
CA ALA A 53 -12.13 4.19 -9.47
C ALA A 53 -10.62 4.30 -9.77
N LEU A 54 -10.25 4.78 -10.97
CA LEU A 54 -8.85 4.97 -11.36
C LEU A 54 -8.14 6.06 -10.53
N TYR A 55 -8.85 7.13 -10.15
CA TYR A 55 -8.30 8.15 -9.27
C TYR A 55 -7.86 7.53 -7.93
N PHE A 56 -8.76 6.81 -7.26
CA PHE A 56 -8.45 6.17 -5.99
C PHE A 56 -7.41 5.04 -6.15
N PHE A 57 -7.39 4.34 -7.27
CA PHE A 57 -6.37 3.32 -7.55
C PHE A 57 -4.97 3.94 -7.65
N ARG A 58 -4.83 5.04 -8.41
CA ARG A 58 -3.55 5.75 -8.57
C ARG A 58 -3.05 6.28 -7.24
N TRP A 59 -3.91 6.93 -6.46
CA TRP A 59 -3.53 7.48 -5.17
C TRP A 59 -3.29 6.41 -4.11
N GLY A 60 -4.06 5.31 -4.11
CA GLY A 60 -3.79 4.16 -3.26
C GLY A 60 -2.42 3.54 -3.54
N ALA A 61 -2.09 3.36 -4.83
CA ALA A 61 -0.77 2.87 -5.24
C ALA A 61 0.36 3.82 -4.82
N ALA A 62 0.19 5.12 -5.09
CA ALA A 62 1.18 6.15 -4.75
C ALA A 62 1.43 6.21 -3.23
N TRP A 63 0.37 6.18 -2.41
CA TRP A 63 0.49 6.17 -0.96
C TRP A 63 1.12 4.90 -0.42
N THR A 64 0.79 3.73 -0.98
CA THR A 64 1.44 2.46 -0.62
C THR A 64 2.92 2.54 -0.89
N TRP A 65 3.32 2.98 -2.09
CA TRP A 65 4.73 3.13 -2.44
C TRP A 65 5.45 4.13 -1.55
N PHE A 66 4.88 5.32 -1.34
CA PHE A 66 5.49 6.40 -0.55
C PHE A 66 5.68 6.00 0.92
N THR A 67 4.63 5.50 1.56
CA THR A 67 4.70 5.03 2.95
C THR A 67 5.59 3.81 3.09
N GLY A 68 5.64 2.94 2.08
CA GLY A 68 6.51 1.77 2.03
C GLY A 68 7.98 2.17 1.97
N LEU A 69 8.34 3.17 1.18
CA LEU A 69 9.69 3.71 1.11
C LEU A 69 10.10 4.31 2.47
N ILE A 70 9.22 5.07 3.11
CA ILE A 70 9.48 5.63 4.45
C ILE A 70 9.70 4.51 5.47
N LEU A 71 8.84 3.49 5.49
CA LEU A 71 8.99 2.34 6.39
C LEU A 71 10.29 1.58 6.13
N LEU A 72 10.65 1.38 4.87
CA LEU A 72 11.92 0.76 4.49
C LEU A 72 13.09 1.53 5.09
N LEU A 73 13.15 2.85 4.88
CA LEU A 73 14.21 3.70 5.44
C LEU A 73 14.23 3.62 6.97
N VAL A 74 13.07 3.75 7.63
CA VAL A 74 12.98 3.69 9.09
C VAL A 74 13.52 2.36 9.63
N VAL A 75 13.10 1.23 9.05
CA VAL A 75 13.52 -0.12 9.45
C VAL A 75 15.01 -0.33 9.19
N PHE A 76 15.53 0.10 8.04
CA PHE A 76 16.96 -0.08 7.73
C PHE A 76 17.86 0.73 8.67
N TYR A 77 17.55 2.01 8.89
CA TYR A 77 18.37 2.85 9.76
C TYR A 77 18.27 2.44 11.24
N HIS A 78 17.06 2.19 11.76
CA HIS A 78 16.89 1.83 13.17
C HIS A 78 17.23 0.36 13.45
N GLY A 79 16.89 -0.55 12.54
CA GLY A 79 17.20 -1.98 12.67
C GLY A 79 18.69 -2.29 12.53
N GLY A 80 19.39 -1.61 11.60
CA GLY A 80 20.84 -1.78 11.42
C GLY A 80 21.63 -1.31 12.64
N LEU A 81 21.23 -0.20 13.26
CA LEU A 81 21.82 0.29 14.52
C LEU A 81 21.60 -0.71 15.67
N THR A 82 20.41 -1.28 15.80
CA THR A 82 20.11 -2.30 16.83
C THR A 82 20.96 -3.56 16.64
N LEU A 83 21.10 -4.06 15.41
CA LEU A 83 21.89 -5.27 15.14
C LEU A 83 23.38 -5.05 15.45
N MET A 84 23.93 -3.88 15.09
CA MET A 84 25.30 -3.51 15.42
C MET A 84 25.54 -3.44 16.93
N MET A 85 24.60 -2.83 17.68
CA MET A 85 24.68 -2.72 19.14
C MET A 85 24.60 -4.09 19.83
N VAL A 86 23.73 -4.99 19.36
CA VAL A 86 23.63 -6.37 19.87
C VAL A 86 24.94 -7.12 19.64
N GLN A 87 25.47 -7.06 18.41
CA GLN A 87 26.73 -7.72 18.08
C GLN A 87 27.89 -7.21 18.94
N ILE A 88 28.00 -5.89 19.17
CA ILE A 88 29.02 -5.30 20.06
C ILE A 88 28.83 -5.80 21.50
N GLY A 89 27.60 -5.86 22.00
CA GLY A 89 27.29 -6.39 23.33
C GLY A 89 27.70 -7.85 23.49
N ASP A 90 27.39 -8.69 22.49
CA ASP A 90 27.77 -10.11 22.48
C ASP A 90 29.29 -10.30 22.48
N TYR A 91 30.04 -9.48 21.71
CA TYR A 91 31.51 -9.51 21.75
C TYR A 91 32.07 -9.07 23.11
N LEU A 92 31.47 -8.07 23.74
CA LEU A 92 31.93 -7.57 25.04
C LEU A 92 31.65 -8.56 26.18
N HIS A 93 30.59 -9.36 26.08
CA HIS A 93 30.26 -10.43 27.03
C HIS A 93 31.17 -11.67 26.92
N LEU A 94 31.90 -11.80 25.82
CA LEU A 94 32.84 -12.90 25.57
C LEU A 94 34.30 -12.57 25.96
N LEU A 95 34.58 -11.33 26.39
CA LEU A 95 35.87 -10.87 26.94
C LEU A 95 35.86 -10.92 28.47
#